data_AF-A0A7S2AEQ2-F1
#
_entry.id   AF-A0A7S2AEQ2-F1
#
_cell.length_a   1.000
_cell.length_b   1.000
_cell.length_c   1.000
_cell.angle_alpha   90.00
_cell.angle_beta   90.00
_cell.angle_gamma   90.00
#
_symmetry.space_group_name_H-M   'P 1'
#
loop_
_entity.id
_entity.type
_entity.pdbx_description
1 polymer ?
#
loop_
_entity_poly.entity_id
_entity_poly.type
_entity_poly.pdbx_seq_one_letter_code
_entity_poly.pdbx_strand_id
1 'polypeptide(L)'
;PEAMQKATTMNVKEFTLLLSHCDMLDESLTEEVTEDIFDGIQDSATNQTCDGQGLGDDDELAFTEFLDGIVAIAAYKFPDPFTPFHKRVTAFVMQLFGALRKYWSRKRINPQVDVLLNVLQKRLR
;
A
#
# COMPACT_ATOMS: atom_id res chain seq x y z
N PRO A 1 -3.12 -18.26 16.80
CA PRO A 1 -3.74 -17.28 17.73
C PRO A 1 -4.02 -15.98 16.96
N GLU A 2 -5.25 -15.46 17.04
CA GLU A 2 -5.75 -14.28 16.29
C GLU A 2 -4.78 -13.07 16.28
N ALA A 3 -3.99 -12.89 17.35
CA ALA A 3 -2.95 -11.86 17.43
C ALA A 3 -1.85 -11.96 16.35
N MET A 4 -1.60 -13.16 15.79
CA MET A 4 -0.60 -13.37 14.74
C MET A 4 -1.15 -13.04 13.34
N GLN A 5 -2.48 -13.14 13.14
CA GLN A 5 -3.14 -12.72 11.90
C GLN A 5 -3.17 -11.19 11.79
N LYS A 6 -3.55 -10.49 12.87
CA LYS A 6 -3.50 -9.01 12.93
C LYS A 6 -2.12 -8.40 12.73
N ALA A 7 -1.05 -9.16 12.99
CA ALA A 7 0.31 -8.70 12.75
C ALA A 7 0.70 -8.77 11.26
N THR A 8 -0.09 -9.46 10.44
CA THR A 8 0.19 -9.72 9.02
C THR A 8 -0.84 -9.13 8.07
N THR A 9 -1.87 -8.48 8.61
CA THR A 9 -2.91 -7.75 7.87
C THR A 9 -2.77 -6.24 8.08
N MET A 10 -3.55 -5.46 7.35
CA MET A 10 -3.54 -4.00 7.44
C MET A 10 -4.95 -3.44 7.27
N ASN A 11 -5.45 -2.70 8.25
CA ASN A 11 -6.76 -2.03 8.13
C ASN A 11 -6.68 -0.69 7.37
N VAL A 12 -7.83 -0.13 7.02
CA VAL A 12 -7.94 1.13 6.25
C VAL A 12 -7.21 2.30 6.92
N LYS A 13 -7.24 2.40 8.25
CA LYS A 13 -6.56 3.49 8.96
C LYS A 13 -5.04 3.38 8.84
N GLU A 14 -4.50 2.17 8.93
CA GLU A 14 -3.08 1.91 8.75
C GLU A 14 -2.64 2.15 7.30
N PHE A 15 -3.48 1.78 6.34
CA PHE A 15 -3.23 2.03 4.92
C PHE A 15 -3.22 3.53 4.59
N THR A 16 -4.24 4.28 5.04
CA THR A 16 -4.28 5.73 4.89
C THR A 16 -3.11 6.41 5.62
N LEU A 17 -2.76 5.93 6.81
CA LEU A 17 -1.61 6.44 7.56
C LEU A 17 -0.28 6.18 6.84
N LEU A 18 -0.11 5.03 6.18
CA LEU A 18 1.04 4.74 5.34
C LEU A 18 1.17 5.77 4.21
N LEU A 19 0.08 6.03 3.48
CA LEU A 19 0.06 6.98 2.36
C LEU A 19 0.32 8.41 2.84
N SER A 20 -0.29 8.81 3.95
CA SER A 20 -0.07 10.11 4.59
C SER A 20 1.39 10.29 5.03
N HIS A 21 1.97 9.32 5.74
CA HIS A 21 3.37 9.36 6.15
C HIS A 21 4.36 9.37 5.00
N CYS A 22 3.95 8.81 3.86
CA CYS A 22 4.73 8.79 2.63
C CYS A 22 4.46 9.99 1.73
N ASP A 23 3.67 10.98 2.17
CA ASP A 23 3.36 12.18 1.37
C ASP A 23 2.73 11.81 0.01
N MET A 24 1.93 10.73 0.01
CA MET A 24 1.26 10.20 -1.19
C MET A 24 -0.15 10.75 -1.34
N LEU A 25 -0.76 11.26 -0.27
CA LEU A 25 -2.06 11.93 -0.33
C LEU A 25 -1.87 13.37 -0.82
N ASP A 26 -2.69 13.79 -1.77
CA ASP A 26 -2.67 15.12 -2.36
C ASP A 26 -4.08 15.52 -2.85
N GLU A 27 -4.19 16.61 -3.62
CA GLU A 27 -5.46 17.07 -4.18
C GLU A 27 -6.13 16.04 -5.11
N SER A 28 -5.35 15.11 -5.68
CA SER A 28 -5.87 14.04 -6.54
C SER A 28 -6.20 12.78 -5.76
N LEU A 29 -5.32 12.35 -4.85
CA LEU A 29 -5.52 11.17 -4.00
C LEU A 29 -5.86 11.61 -2.58
N THR A 30 -7.14 11.81 -2.30
CA THR A 30 -7.63 12.19 -0.97
C THR A 30 -7.82 10.97 -0.06
N GLU A 31 -8.09 11.20 1.23
CA GLU A 31 -8.45 10.13 2.16
C GLU A 31 -9.74 9.42 1.71
N GLU A 32 -10.76 10.18 1.26
CA GLU A 32 -12.02 9.64 0.72
C GLU A 32 -11.77 8.71 -0.48
N VAL A 33 -10.95 9.13 -1.45
CA VAL A 33 -10.60 8.28 -2.60
C VAL A 33 -9.82 7.03 -2.16
N THR A 34 -9.03 7.13 -1.10
CA THR A 34 -8.30 5.98 -0.55
C THR A 34 -9.24 4.97 0.08
N GLU A 35 -10.26 5.44 0.81
CA GLU A 35 -11.34 4.60 1.36
C GLU A 35 -12.13 3.92 0.24
N ASP A 36 -12.51 4.65 -0.82
CA ASP A 36 -13.19 4.08 -1.99
C ASP A 36 -12.37 2.97 -2.66
N ILE A 37 -11.05 3.17 -2.79
CA ILE A 37 -10.14 2.15 -3.35
C ILE A 37 -10.07 0.94 -2.42
N PHE A 38 -10.02 1.16 -1.10
CA PHE A 38 -9.97 0.09 -0.10
C PHE A 38 -11.23 -0.79 -0.18
N ASP A 39 -12.41 -0.16 -0.19
CA ASP A 39 -13.69 -0.86 -0.29
C ASP A 39 -13.80 -1.63 -1.61
N GLY A 40 -13.35 -1.03 -2.71
CA GLY A 40 -13.32 -1.70 -4.01
C GLY A 40 -12.45 -2.96 -4.03
N ILE A 41 -11.35 -2.98 -3.28
CA ILE A 41 -10.49 -4.17 -3.15
C ILE A 41 -11.20 -5.26 -2.35
N GLN A 42 -11.78 -4.91 -1.21
CA GLN A 42 -12.55 -5.83 -0.35
C GLN A 42 -13.73 -6.47 -1.11
N ASP A 43 -14.48 -5.67 -1.86
CA ASP A 43 -15.57 -6.14 -2.72
C ASP A 43 -15.05 -7.07 -3.82
N SER A 44 -13.91 -6.75 -4.43
CA SER A 44 -13.33 -7.56 -5.51
C SER A 44 -12.81 -8.92 -5.05
N ALA A 45 -12.25 -8.98 -3.83
CA ALA A 45 -11.78 -10.21 -3.20
C ALA A 45 -12.96 -11.13 -2.84
N THR A 46 -13.99 -10.55 -2.23
CA THR A 46 -15.20 -11.27 -1.81
C THR A 46 -15.98 -11.86 -3.00
N ASN A 47 -16.05 -11.14 -4.13
CA ASN A 47 -16.78 -11.59 -5.32
C ASN A 47 -16.04 -12.67 -6.14
N GLN A 48 -14.72 -12.84 -5.98
CA GLN A 48 -13.98 -13.92 -6.65
C GLN A 48 -14.11 -15.26 -5.93
N THR A 49 -14.41 -15.26 -4.63
CA THR A 49 -14.70 -16.47 -3.86
C THR A 49 -16.19 -16.78 -3.93
N CYS A 50 -16.58 -17.61 -4.90
CA CYS A 50 -17.93 -18.16 -5.03
C CYS A 50 -18.28 -19.22 -3.97
N ASP A 51 -17.91 -18.99 -2.70
CA ASP A 51 -18.32 -19.80 -1.56
C ASP A 51 -18.68 -18.85 -0.40
N GLY A 52 -19.97 -18.79 -0.09
CA GLY A 52 -20.57 -17.89 0.92
C GLY A 52 -20.11 -18.18 2.35
N GLN A 53 -18.87 -17.84 2.66
CA GLN A 53 -18.34 -17.66 4.01
C GLN A 53 -17.78 -16.24 4.15
N GLY A 54 -18.68 -15.26 4.07
CA GLY A 54 -18.45 -13.95 4.69
C GLY A 54 -18.43 -14.15 6.20
N LEU A 55 -17.26 -14.37 6.76
CA LEU A 55 -17.05 -14.49 8.20
C LEU A 55 -15.72 -13.83 8.59
N GLY A 56 -15.74 -12.50 8.74
CA GLY A 56 -15.19 -11.86 9.93
C GLY A 56 -13.86 -11.12 9.83
N ASP A 57 -13.38 -10.77 8.63
CA ASP A 57 -12.16 -9.95 8.45
C ASP A 57 -12.33 -8.83 7.40
N ASP A 58 -13.57 -8.43 7.08
CA ASP A 58 -13.94 -7.46 6.02
C ASP A 58 -13.27 -6.05 6.14
N ASP A 59 -12.57 -5.78 7.25
CA ASP A 59 -11.88 -4.51 7.50
C ASP A 59 -10.34 -4.61 7.43
N GLU A 60 -9.78 -5.77 7.07
CA GLU A 60 -8.35 -6.08 7.11
C GLU A 60 -7.84 -6.54 5.72
N LEU A 61 -6.79 -5.90 5.21
CA LEU A 61 -6.13 -6.31 3.97
C LEU A 61 -5.11 -7.41 4.24
N ALA A 62 -5.24 -8.53 3.53
CA ALA A 62 -4.16 -9.48 3.35
C ALA A 62 -3.02 -8.85 2.51
N PHE A 63 -1.82 -9.42 2.59
CA PHE A 63 -0.65 -8.90 1.85
C PHE A 63 -0.88 -8.81 0.34
N THR A 64 -1.63 -9.74 -0.26
CA THR A 64 -1.97 -9.70 -1.69
C THR A 64 -2.89 -8.52 -2.03
N GLU A 65 -3.89 -8.26 -1.18
CA GLU A 65 -4.82 -7.14 -1.35
C GLU A 65 -4.14 -5.79 -1.13
N PHE A 66 -3.17 -5.74 -0.21
CA PHE A 66 -2.28 -4.60 -0.08
C PHE A 66 -1.52 -4.32 -1.38
N LEU A 67 -0.99 -5.35 -2.06
CA LEU A 67 -0.33 -5.16 -3.35
C LEU A 67 -1.30 -4.63 -4.41
N ASP A 68 -2.53 -5.17 -4.45
CA ASP A 68 -3.58 -4.67 -5.33
C ASP A 68 -3.91 -3.21 -5.05
N GLY A 69 -3.94 -2.79 -3.78
CA GLY A 69 -4.10 -1.40 -3.38
C GLY A 69 -2.97 -0.48 -3.85
N ILE A 70 -1.71 -0.90 -3.75
CA ILE A 70 -0.57 -0.15 -4.29
C ILE A 70 -0.69 0.00 -5.80
N VAL A 71 -1.12 -1.04 -6.51
CA VAL A 71 -1.31 -1.04 -7.95
C VAL A 71 -2.50 -0.16 -8.37
N ALA A 72 -3.61 -0.22 -7.64
CA ALA A 72 -4.79 0.61 -7.84
C ALA A 72 -4.47 2.09 -7.66
N ILE A 73 -3.74 2.45 -6.60
CA ILE A 73 -3.28 3.83 -6.38
C ILE A 73 -2.36 4.28 -7.52
N ALA A 74 -1.41 3.43 -7.95
CA ALA A 74 -0.55 3.78 -9.07
C ALA A 74 -1.34 4.01 -10.37
N ALA A 75 -2.38 3.21 -10.62
CA ALA A 75 -3.27 3.38 -11.78
C ALA A 75 -4.06 4.68 -11.69
N TYR A 76 -4.59 5.00 -10.51
CA TYR A 76 -5.36 6.21 -10.24
C TYR A 76 -4.50 7.47 -10.38
N LYS A 77 -3.31 7.47 -9.76
CA LYS A 77 -2.43 8.64 -9.69
C LYS A 77 -1.71 8.95 -11.01
N PHE A 78 -1.55 7.95 -11.87
CA PHE A 78 -0.94 8.10 -13.18
C PHE A 78 -1.89 7.57 -14.27
N PRO A 79 -2.99 8.28 -14.60
CA PRO A 79 -4.01 7.77 -15.53
C PRO A 79 -3.57 7.78 -17.02
N ASP A 80 -2.29 7.99 -17.32
CA ASP A 80 -1.77 8.11 -18.70
C ASP A 80 -1.87 6.80 -19.52
N PRO A 81 -2.71 6.72 -20.57
CA PRO A 81 -2.85 5.51 -21.37
C PRO A 81 -1.66 5.25 -22.31
N PHE A 82 -0.77 6.23 -22.53
CA PHE A 82 0.36 6.10 -23.44
C PHE A 82 1.62 5.56 -22.75
N THR A 83 1.70 5.67 -21.42
CA THR A 83 2.77 5.04 -20.64
C THR A 83 2.38 3.60 -20.27
N PRO A 84 3.21 2.60 -20.62
CA PRO A 84 2.96 1.21 -20.24
C PRO A 84 2.73 1.05 -18.74
N PHE A 85 1.72 0.28 -18.37
CA PHE A 85 1.26 0.17 -16.99
C PHE A 85 2.38 -0.16 -15.98
N HIS A 86 3.22 -1.15 -16.29
CA HIS A 86 4.34 -1.55 -15.43
C HIS A 86 5.32 -0.41 -15.14
N LYS A 87 5.50 0.54 -16.07
CA LYS A 87 6.35 1.72 -15.86
C LYS A 87 5.72 2.68 -14.86
N ARG A 88 4.40 2.86 -14.92
CA ARG A 88 3.64 3.73 -13.98
C ARG A 88 3.68 3.16 -12.57
N VAL A 89 3.43 1.85 -12.43
CA VAL A 89 3.53 1.15 -11.14
C VAL A 89 4.95 1.23 -10.59
N THR A 90 5.97 0.98 -11.42
CA THR A 90 7.38 1.09 -10.99
C THR A 90 7.71 2.50 -10.54
N ALA A 91 7.27 3.54 -11.28
CA ALA A 91 7.48 4.93 -10.89
C ALA A 91 6.84 5.24 -9.53
N PHE A 92 5.60 4.81 -9.30
CA PHE A 92 4.91 4.97 -8.03
C PHE A 92 5.66 4.29 -6.89
N VAL A 93 6.02 3.01 -7.04
CA VAL A 93 6.74 2.22 -6.03
C VAL A 93 8.08 2.87 -5.68
N MET A 94 8.78 3.45 -6.66
CA MET A 94 10.02 4.17 -6.43
C MET A 94 9.82 5.46 -5.64
N GLN A 95 8.74 6.21 -5.90
CA GLN A 95 8.36 7.38 -5.10
C GLN A 95 8.02 6.98 -3.66
N LEU A 96 7.23 5.91 -3.49
CA LEU A 96 6.87 5.36 -2.19
C LEU A 96 8.11 4.94 -1.38
N PHE A 97 9.05 4.21 -1.97
CA PHE A 97 10.30 3.85 -1.31
C PHE A 97 11.14 5.06 -0.94
N GLY A 98 11.20 6.08 -1.81
CA GLY A 98 11.87 7.34 -1.52
C GLY A 98 11.28 8.04 -0.29
N ALA A 99 9.95 8.08 -0.21
CA ALA A 99 9.24 8.68 0.92
C ALA A 99 9.41 7.88 2.21
N LEU A 100 9.27 6.55 2.16
CA LEU A 100 9.56 5.65 3.29
C LEU A 100 10.98 5.90 3.80
N ARG A 101 11.98 5.90 2.92
CA ARG A 101 13.36 6.20 3.31
C ARG A 101 13.46 7.53 4.05
N LYS A 102 12.85 8.59 3.53
CA LYS A 102 12.83 9.92 4.16
C LYS A 102 12.19 9.87 5.55
N TYR A 103 11.05 9.21 5.68
CA TYR A 103 10.32 9.05 6.94
C TYR A 103 11.14 8.32 8.00
N TRP A 104 11.65 7.13 7.66
CA TRP A 104 12.39 6.27 8.57
C TRP A 104 13.78 6.81 8.91
N SER A 105 14.44 7.50 7.97
CA SER A 105 15.73 8.16 8.24
C SER A 105 15.64 9.24 9.32
N ARG A 106 14.47 9.87 9.49
CA ARG A 106 14.20 10.89 10.51
C ARG A 106 13.84 10.27 11.86
N LYS A 107 13.16 9.12 11.84
CA LYS A 107 12.72 8.36 13.02
C LYS A 107 13.66 7.18 13.31
N ARG A 108 14.99 7.39 13.41
CA ARG A 108 15.98 6.32 13.71
C ARG A 108 15.71 5.61 15.03
N ILE A 109 14.78 4.66 15.00
CA ILE A 109 14.23 3.99 16.19
C ILE A 109 14.49 2.48 16.08
N ASN A 110 14.65 1.91 14.87
CA ASN A 110 14.82 0.47 14.68
C ASN A 110 16.03 0.09 13.78
N PRO A 111 17.03 -0.61 14.32
CA PRO A 111 18.24 -1.00 13.57
C PRO A 111 17.99 -1.96 12.41
N GLN A 112 16.90 -2.75 12.41
CA GLN A 112 16.55 -3.62 11.27
C GLN A 112 16.14 -2.79 10.04
N VAL A 113 15.43 -1.69 10.26
CA VAL A 113 15.01 -0.80 9.17
C VAL A 113 16.22 -0.11 8.56
N ASP A 114 17.20 0.29 9.36
CA ASP A 114 18.45 0.86 8.85
C ASP A 114 19.21 -0.13 7.95
N VAL A 115 19.26 -1.41 8.30
CA VAL A 115 19.86 -2.45 7.44
C VAL A 115 19.09 -2.57 6.13
N LEU A 116 17.76 -2.62 6.17
CA LEU A 116 16.92 -2.73 4.98
C LEU A 116 17.09 -1.51 4.06
N LEU A 117 17.09 -0.29 4.61
CA LEU A 117 17.30 0.96 3.87
C LEU A 117 18.68 1.02 3.22
N ASN A 118 19.71 0.49 3.89
CA ASN A 118 21.06 0.39 3.34
C ASN A 118 21.15 -0.63 2.20
N VAL A 119 20.44 -1.76 2.30
CA VAL A 119 20.35 -2.75 1.20
C VAL A 119 19.64 -2.15 -0.02
N LEU A 120 18.52 -1.46 0.19
CA LEU A 120 17.80 -0.75 -0.87
C LEU A 120 18.69 0.30 -1.55
N GLN A 121 19.49 1.05 -0.78
CA GLN A 121 20.43 2.03 -1.32
C GLN A 121 21.47 1.43 -2.26
N LYS A 122 21.93 0.20 -1.99
CA LYS A 122 22.88 -0.51 -2.87
C LYS A 122 22.23 -1.01 -4.16
N ARG A 123 20.91 -1.20 -4.18
CA ARG A 123 20.16 -1.71 -5.34
C ARG A 123 19.65 -0.59 -6.26
N LEU A 124 19.52 0.62 -5.72
CA LEU A 124 19.06 1.82 -6.44
C LEU A 124 20.20 2.62 -7.12
N ARG A 125 21.46 2.25 -6.87
CA ARG A 125 22.64 2.76 -7.59
C ARG A 125 22.99 1.81 -8.72
#